data_AF-A0A961MSD9-F1
#
_entry.id   AF-A0A961MSD9-F1
#
_cell.length_a   1.000
_cell.length_b   1.000
_cell.length_c   1.000
_cell.angle_alpha   90.00
_cell.angle_beta   90.00
_cell.angle_gamma   90.00
#
_symmetry.space_group_name_H-M   'P 1'
#
loop_
_entity.id
_entity.type
_entity.pdbx_description
1 polymer ?
#
loop_
_entity_poly.entity_id
_entity_poly.type
_entity_poly.pdbx_seq_one_letter_code
_entity_poly.pdbx_strand_id
1 'polypeptide(L)'
;ALRALGFARLSLFHPSMILTPRNRYGLSQAIILMVWPLLTPLLVGPLRKYRGVRVVDLGAAMARNLVRPGQGEEVLDWDQIVTRSGR
;
A
#
# COMPACT_ATOMS: atom_id res chain seq x y z
N ALA A 1 20.26 -1.20 -3.68
CA ALA A 1 20.66 0.06 -3.02
C ALA A 1 20.30 0.06 -1.53
N LEU A 2 19.01 0.08 -1.13
CA LEU A 2 18.62 0.21 0.30
C LEU A 2 19.14 -0.90 1.22
N ARG A 3 19.18 -2.16 0.76
CA ARG A 3 19.72 -3.29 1.53
C ARG A 3 21.19 -3.10 1.96
N ALA A 4 21.98 -2.41 1.15
CA ALA A 4 23.40 -2.18 1.41
C ALA A 4 23.66 -1.23 2.59
N LEU A 5 22.64 -0.50 3.05
CA LEU A 5 22.74 0.41 4.20
C LEU A 5 22.79 -0.35 5.54
N GLY A 6 22.50 -1.66 5.56
CA GLY A 6 22.71 -2.49 6.74
C GLY A 6 21.81 -2.18 7.93
N PHE A 7 20.59 -1.65 7.70
CA PHE A 7 19.63 -1.44 8.77
C PHE A 7 19.32 -2.76 9.48
N ALA A 8 19.24 -2.72 10.82
CA ALA A 8 18.78 -3.87 11.62
C ALA A 8 17.39 -4.34 11.20
N ARG A 9 16.56 -3.42 10.69
CA ARG A 9 15.27 -3.71 10.08
C ARG A 9 15.01 -2.79 8.89
N LEU A 10 14.62 -3.36 7.76
CA LEU A 10 14.19 -2.66 6.55
C LEU A 10 12.78 -3.10 6.16
N SER A 11 11.80 -2.21 6.30
CA SER A 11 10.42 -2.48 5.89
C SER A 11 10.11 -1.74 4.58
N LEU A 12 9.90 -2.49 3.50
CA LEU A 12 9.57 -1.96 2.18
C LEU A 12 8.06 -2.09 1.94
N PHE A 13 7.39 -0.96 1.72
CA PHE A 13 5.97 -0.91 1.41
C PHE A 13 5.82 -0.71 -0.09
N HIS A 14 5.21 -1.68 -0.78
CA HIS A 14 5.00 -1.67 -2.23
C HIS A 14 3.51 -1.53 -2.57
N PRO A 15 2.91 -0.34 -2.38
CA PRO A 15 1.57 -0.08 -2.89
C PRO A 15 1.61 0.04 -4.43
N SER A 16 0.63 -0.55 -5.11
CA SER A 16 0.49 -0.39 -6.56
C SER A 16 -0.07 0.98 -6.94
N MET A 17 -1.08 1.46 -6.21
CA MET A 17 -1.66 2.79 -6.39
C MET A 17 -2.03 3.41 -5.04
N ILE A 18 -1.69 4.69 -4.85
CA ILE A 18 -2.04 5.44 -3.64
C ILE A 18 -3.26 6.32 -3.91
N LEU A 19 -4.37 6.04 -3.24
CA LEU A 19 -5.62 6.79 -3.32
C LEU A 19 -5.61 7.94 -2.31
N THR A 20 -5.67 9.18 -2.79
CA THR A 20 -5.72 10.40 -1.97
C THR A 20 -7.12 11.02 -1.98
N PRO A 21 -7.57 11.64 -0.87
CA PRO A 21 -8.89 12.27 -0.78
C PRO A 21 -9.00 13.54 -1.64
N ARG A 22 -7.88 14.24 -1.86
CA ARG A 22 -7.79 15.35 -2.81
C ARG A 22 -7.17 14.86 -4.10
N ASN A 23 -7.73 15.29 -5.22
CA ASN A 23 -7.19 15.03 -6.53
C ASN A 23 -5.84 15.75 -6.66
N ARG A 24 -4.75 14.99 -6.63
CA ARG A 24 -3.38 15.50 -6.71
C ARG A 24 -2.81 15.38 -8.12
N TYR A 25 -3.44 14.60 -9.00
CA TYR A 25 -2.95 14.29 -10.34
C TYR A 25 -3.82 14.83 -11.49
N GLY A 26 -4.84 15.65 -11.19
CA GLY A 26 -5.70 16.29 -12.19
C GLY A 26 -6.76 15.36 -12.79
N LEU A 27 -7.24 15.66 -14.00
CA LEU A 27 -8.37 14.96 -14.66
C LEU A 27 -8.20 13.43 -14.73
N SER A 28 -6.96 12.94 -14.89
CA SER A 28 -6.65 11.50 -14.94
C SER A 28 -7.02 10.75 -13.66
N GLN A 29 -6.87 11.37 -12.48
CA GLN A 29 -7.26 10.75 -11.22
C GLN A 29 -8.78 10.63 -11.09
N ALA A 30 -9.54 11.60 -11.62
CA ALA A 30 -11.00 11.55 -11.57
C ALA A 30 -11.55 10.37 -12.39
N ILE A 31 -11.00 10.14 -13.58
CA ILE A 31 -11.34 9.00 -14.43
C ILE A 31 -10.97 7.69 -13.73
N ILE A 32 -9.74 7.59 -13.19
CA ILE A 32 -9.30 6.40 -12.46
C ILE A 32 -10.23 6.13 -11.27
N LEU A 33 -10.54 7.13 -10.44
CA LEU A 33 -11.42 7.00 -9.29
C LEU A 33 -12.86 6.61 -9.68
N MET A 34 -13.35 7.04 -10.85
CA MET A 34 -14.66 6.67 -11.36
C MET A 34 -14.72 5.20 -11.80
N VAL A 35 -13.66 4.71 -12.45
CA VAL A 35 -13.60 3.33 -12.97
C VAL A 35 -13.13 2.33 -11.90
N TRP A 36 -12.46 2.81 -10.85
CA TRP A 36 -11.89 1.99 -9.78
C TRP A 36 -12.89 1.04 -9.07
N PRO A 37 -14.11 1.47 -8.71
CA PRO A 37 -15.10 0.61 -8.06
C PRO A 37 -15.51 -0.58 -8.92
N LEU A 38 -15.46 -0.42 -10.25
CA LEU A 38 -15.79 -1.49 -11.20
C LEU A 38 -14.64 -2.47 -11.41
N LEU A 39 -13.39 -1.98 -11.35
CA LEU A 39 -12.20 -2.82 -11.50
C LEU A 39 -11.84 -3.60 -10.23
N THR A 40 -12.04 -3.00 -9.06
CA THR A 40 -11.70 -3.61 -7.77
C THR A 40 -12.27 -5.03 -7.56
N PRO A 41 -13.56 -5.32 -7.85
CA PRO A 41 -14.11 -6.67 -7.69
C PRO A 41 -13.50 -7.69 -8.66
N LEU A 42 -12.92 -7.27 -9.79
CA LEU A 42 -12.22 -8.16 -10.73
C LEU A 42 -10.80 -8.52 -10.25
N LEU A 43 -10.18 -7.67 -9.43
CA LEU A 43 -8.83 -7.87 -8.89
C LEU A 43 -8.86 -8.83 -7.69
N VAL A 44 -9.22 -10.10 -7.90
CA VAL A 44 -9.28 -11.14 -6.85
C VAL A 44 -8.04 -12.06 -6.87
N GLY A 45 -7.84 -12.81 -5.78
CA GLY A 45 -6.70 -13.72 -5.63
C GLY A 45 -5.34 -13.02 -5.83
N PRO A 46 -4.47 -13.50 -6.73
CA PRO A 46 -3.14 -12.93 -6.94
C PRO A 46 -3.16 -11.51 -7.54
N LEU A 47 -4.29 -11.07 -8.11
CA LEU A 47 -4.45 -9.74 -8.68
C LEU A 47 -4.71 -8.66 -7.60
N ARG A 48 -4.98 -9.05 -6.35
CA ARG A 48 -5.22 -8.12 -5.25
C ARG A 48 -4.06 -7.14 -5.03
N LYS A 49 -2.82 -7.53 -5.35
CA LYS A 49 -1.64 -6.64 -5.28
C LYS A 49 -1.75 -5.38 -6.13
N TYR A 50 -2.57 -5.41 -7.19
CA TYR A 50 -2.82 -4.26 -8.07
C TYR A 50 -3.95 -3.34 -7.57
N ARG A 51 -4.57 -3.65 -6.42
CA ARG A 51 -5.61 -2.81 -5.85
C ARG A 51 -5.01 -1.51 -5.27
N GLY A 52 -5.80 -0.44 -5.25
CA GLY A 52 -5.40 0.82 -4.64
C GLY A 52 -5.41 0.72 -3.13
N VAL A 53 -4.47 1.42 -2.50
CA VAL A 53 -4.40 1.60 -1.05
C VAL A 53 -4.71 3.05 -0.74
N ARG A 54 -5.61 3.32 0.21
CA ARG A 54 -5.84 4.70 0.66
C ARG A 54 -4.60 5.21 1.40
N VAL A 55 -4.22 6.46 1.17
CA VAL A 55 -3.04 7.05 1.83
C VAL A 55 -3.10 6.96 3.36
N VAL A 56 -4.30 7.09 3.93
CA VAL A 56 -4.54 6.92 5.37
C VAL A 56 -4.27 5.49 5.84
N ASP A 57 -4.65 4.48 5.05
CA ASP A 57 -4.42 3.07 5.38
C ASP A 57 -2.92 2.74 5.29
N LEU A 58 -2.22 3.27 4.29
CA LEU A 58 -0.76 3.11 4.15
C LEU A 58 -0.01 3.71 5.34
N GLY A 59 -0.33 4.96 5.73
CA GLY A 59 0.30 5.59 6.90
C GLY A 59 -0.02 4.84 8.20
N ALA A 60 -1.25 4.38 8.37
CA ALA A 60 -1.66 3.60 9.54
C ALA A 60 -0.97 2.22 9.58
N ALA A 61 -0.75 1.59 8.42
CA ALA A 61 0.02 0.36 8.30
C ALA A 61 1.49 0.57 8.69
N MET A 62 2.12 1.66 8.22
CA MET A 62 3.50 2.01 8.60
C MET A 62 3.62 2.23 10.12
N ALA A 63 2.75 3.04 10.70
CA ALA A 63 2.76 3.35 12.13
C ALA A 63 2.58 2.09 13.00
N ARG A 64 1.65 1.20 12.62
CA ARG A 64 1.45 -0.08 13.33
C ARG A 64 2.56 -1.08 13.08
N ASN A 65 3.19 -1.08 11.90
CA ASN A 65 4.30 -1.97 11.61
C ASN A 65 5.54 -1.65 12.44
N LEU A 66 5.77 -0.36 12.73
CA LEU A 66 6.90 0.13 13.50
C LEU A 66 7.00 -0.51 14.89
N VAL A 67 5.88 -0.61 15.60
CA VAL A 67 5.83 -1.14 16.97
C VAL A 67 5.79 -2.67 17.05
N ARG A 68 5.68 -3.36 15.90
CA ARG A 68 5.74 -4.83 15.88
C ARG A 68 7.19 -5.29 15.93
N PRO A 69 7.53 -6.33 16.72
CA PRO A 69 8.84 -6.96 16.67
C PRO A 69 9.17 -7.45 15.25
N GLY A 70 10.41 -7.25 14.82
CA GLY A 70 10.88 -7.66 13.50
C GLY A 70 12.36 -7.33 13.31
N GLN A 71 13.01 -8.07 12.41
CA GLN A 71 14.43 -7.92 12.08
C GLN A 71 14.64 -8.27 10.61
N GLY A 72 15.75 -7.80 10.04
CA GLY A 72 16.07 -8.03 8.63
C GLY A 72 15.13 -7.29 7.70
N GLU A 73 14.84 -7.87 6.54
CA GLU A 73 14.02 -7.22 5.51
C GLU A 73 12.63 -7.84 5.41
N GLU A 74 11.63 -6.98 5.29
CA GLU A 74 10.26 -7.36 4.98
C GLU A 74 9.73 -6.53 3.81
N VAL A 75 8.97 -7.17 2.92
CA VAL A 75 8.24 -6.53 1.83
C VAL A 75 6.75 -6.69 2.09
N LEU A 76 6.04 -5.58 2.12
CA LEU A 76 4.60 -5.52 2.34
C LEU A 76 3.91 -5.06 1.06
N ASP A 77 3.18 -5.97 0.43
CA ASP A 77 2.31 -5.69 -0.71
C ASP A 77 0.88 -5.36 -0.22
N TRP A 78 -0.06 -5.16 -1.15
CA TRP A 78 -1.41 -4.70 -0.85
C TRP A 78 -2.09 -5.43 0.31
N ASP A 79 -2.08 -6.78 0.32
CA ASP A 79 -2.75 -7.57 1.36
C ASP A 79 -2.13 -7.33 2.75
N GLN A 80 -0.79 -7.31 2.83
CA GLN A 80 -0.10 -7.02 4.07
C GLN A 80 -0.35 -5.58 4.51
N ILE A 81 -0.32 -4.61 3.60
CA ILE A 81 -0.59 -3.19 3.92
C ILE A 81 -2.00 -3.04 4.51
N VAL A 82 -3.01 -3.59 3.85
CA VAL A 82 -4.41 -3.52 4.32
C VAL A 82 -4.55 -4.20 5.68
N THR A 83 -4.01 -5.40 5.83
CA THR A 83 -4.04 -6.14 7.11
C THR A 83 -3.37 -5.34 8.24
N ARG A 84 -2.21 -4.73 7.96
CA ARG A 84 -1.46 -3.92 8.94
C ARG A 84 -2.14 -2.59 9.24
N SER A 85 -3.00 -2.10 8.36
CA SER A 85 -3.80 -0.89 8.58
C SER A 85 -4.96 -1.10 9.58
N GLY A 86 -5.26 -2.34 9.97
CA GLY A 86 -6.35 -2.69 10.88
C GLY A 86 -7.72 -2.72 10.21
N ARG A 87 -7.76 -3.08 8.93
CA ARG A 87 -8.98 -3.27 8.13
C ARG A 87 -9.12 -4.71 7.66
#